data_AF-A0A9P0JJU9-F1
#
_entry.id   AF-A0A9P0JJU9-F1
#
_cell.length_a   1.000
_cell.length_b   1.000
_cell.length_c   1.000
_cell.angle_alpha   90.00
_cell.angle_beta   90.00
_cell.angle_gamma   90.00
#
_symmetry.space_group_name_H-M   'P 1'
#
loop_
_entity.id
_entity.type
_entity.pdbx_description
1 polymer ?
#
loop_
_entity_poly.entity_id
_entity_poly.type
_entity_poly.pdbx_seq_one_letter_code
_entity_poly.pdbx_strand_id
1 'polypeptide(L)'
;MPSVASKAFREPESCEFCEHTKEVDKVTNISPNEFLEFYSKPFRPVVVADGATNWSALQTFSFNFFKELHQKVQLDKSEVKNCQFFPYKTDFKYLSEVFNMSESRANLEPGEKPWYVGWSNCNENSGKVLQQYYSKPYFLGNNSEDIALSWIFMGGPGFGAQMHIVSKL
;
A
#
# COMPACT_ATOMS: atom_id res chain seq x y z
N MET A 1 4.58 -22.03 17.70
CA MET A 1 4.27 -23.20 16.84
C MET A 1 5.24 -23.20 15.66
N PRO A 2 5.80 -24.36 15.25
CA PRO A 2 6.62 -24.43 14.04
C PRO A 2 5.79 -24.02 12.82
N SER A 3 6.34 -23.20 11.92
CA SER A 3 5.64 -22.67 10.73
C SER A 3 5.13 -23.74 9.76
N VAL A 4 5.59 -24.98 9.93
CA VAL A 4 5.18 -26.15 9.14
C VAL A 4 3.86 -26.74 9.65
N ALA A 5 3.64 -26.74 10.97
CA ALA A 5 2.44 -27.32 11.56
C ALA A 5 1.18 -26.50 11.22
N SER A 6 1.26 -25.16 11.23
CA SER A 6 0.12 -24.31 10.85
C SER A 6 -0.27 -24.44 9.37
N LYS A 7 0.68 -24.80 8.50
CA LYS A 7 0.41 -25.07 7.08
C LYS A 7 -0.23 -26.45 6.86
N ALA A 8 0.10 -27.43 7.70
CA ALA A 8 -0.43 -28.79 7.60
C ALA A 8 -1.94 -28.87 7.97
N PHE A 9 -2.42 -27.95 8.81
CA PHE A 9 -3.84 -27.86 9.20
C PHE A 9 -4.61 -26.77 8.45
N ARG A 10 -3.98 -26.08 7.49
CA ARG A 10 -4.68 -25.13 6.62
C ARG A 10 -5.43 -25.95 5.56
N GLU A 11 -6.75 -25.83 5.54
CA GLU A 11 -7.56 -26.46 4.50
C GLU A 11 -7.11 -25.96 3.11
N PRO A 12 -7.06 -26.84 2.09
CA PRO A 12 -6.81 -26.42 0.73
C PRO A 12 -7.85 -25.37 0.32
N GLU A 13 -7.39 -24.19 -0.08
CA GLU A 13 -8.29 -23.16 -0.64
C GLU A 13 -8.83 -23.66 -1.98
N SER A 14 -10.15 -23.63 -2.17
CA SER A 14 -10.75 -23.95 -3.47
C SER A 14 -10.44 -22.84 -4.47
N CYS A 15 -9.88 -23.18 -5.62
CA CYS A 15 -9.65 -22.24 -6.72
C CYS A 15 -10.91 -21.93 -7.54
N GLU A 16 -12.09 -22.44 -7.18
CA GLU A 16 -13.32 -22.25 -7.96
C GLU A 16 -13.64 -20.77 -8.25
N PHE A 17 -13.35 -19.88 -7.29
CA PHE A 17 -13.57 -18.43 -7.44
C PHE A 17 -12.61 -17.76 -8.45
N CYS A 18 -11.48 -18.39 -8.79
CA CYS A 18 -10.47 -17.84 -9.69
C CYS A 18 -10.18 -18.71 -10.93
N GLU A 19 -10.74 -19.91 -11.02
CA GLU A 19 -10.49 -20.89 -12.10
C GLU A 19 -10.76 -20.32 -13.50
N HIS A 20 -11.76 -19.45 -13.61
CA HIS A 20 -12.20 -18.86 -14.87
C HIS A 20 -11.65 -17.44 -15.11
N THR A 21 -10.84 -16.92 -14.20
CA THR A 21 -10.27 -15.57 -14.29
C THR A 21 -9.07 -15.57 -15.24
N LYS A 22 -9.33 -15.24 -16.52
CA LYS A 22 -8.30 -15.15 -17.56
C LYS A 22 -7.68 -13.75 -17.67
N GLU A 23 -8.42 -12.73 -17.27
CA GLU A 23 -8.01 -11.34 -17.32
C GLU A 23 -8.63 -10.54 -16.17
N VAL A 24 -8.10 -9.35 -15.95
CA VAL A 24 -8.62 -8.41 -14.94
C VAL A 24 -9.40 -7.33 -15.66
N ASP A 25 -10.68 -7.22 -15.33
CA ASP A 25 -11.58 -6.20 -15.89
C ASP A 25 -11.07 -4.79 -15.59
N LYS A 26 -11.30 -3.86 -16.53
CA LYS A 26 -11.03 -2.43 -16.36
C LYS A 26 -12.33 -1.66 -16.54
N VAL A 27 -12.73 -0.93 -15.51
CA VAL A 27 -13.99 -0.17 -15.49
C VAL A 27 -13.74 1.29 -15.10
N THR A 28 -14.71 2.15 -15.41
CA THR A 28 -14.76 3.57 -15.02
C THR A 28 -16.20 3.92 -14.68
N ASN A 29 -16.39 4.94 -13.82
CA ASN A 29 -17.70 5.44 -13.40
C ASN A 29 -18.65 4.34 -12.88
N ILE A 30 -18.11 3.37 -12.14
CA ILE A 30 -18.88 2.24 -11.59
C ILE A 30 -19.57 2.64 -10.29
N SER A 31 -20.87 2.37 -10.15
CA SER A 31 -21.55 2.68 -8.89
C SER A 31 -21.09 1.76 -7.74
N PRO A 32 -21.19 2.20 -6.48
CA PRO A 32 -20.87 1.34 -5.33
C PRO A 32 -21.63 0.02 -5.30
N ASN A 33 -22.88 0.01 -5.78
CA ASN A 33 -23.70 -1.20 -5.84
C ASN A 33 -23.19 -2.17 -6.91
N GLU A 34 -22.87 -1.69 -8.11
CA GLU A 34 -22.29 -2.51 -9.17
C GLU A 34 -20.92 -3.07 -8.76
N PHE A 35 -20.07 -2.25 -8.12
CA PHE A 35 -18.79 -2.72 -7.60
C PHE A 35 -18.97 -3.81 -6.54
N LEU A 36 -19.94 -3.64 -5.64
CA LEU A 36 -20.25 -4.63 -4.60
C LEU A 36 -20.74 -5.96 -5.20
N GLU A 37 -21.75 -5.91 -6.08
CA GLU A 37 -22.39 -7.11 -6.62
C GLU A 37 -21.50 -7.87 -7.61
N PHE A 38 -20.80 -7.16 -8.50
CA PHE A 38 -20.07 -7.81 -9.61
C PHE A 38 -18.62 -8.13 -9.30
N TYR A 39 -18.01 -7.48 -8.30
CA TYR A 39 -16.58 -7.62 -8.02
C TYR A 39 -16.28 -8.01 -6.58
N SER A 40 -16.78 -7.26 -5.59
CA SER A 40 -16.44 -7.50 -4.18
C SER A 40 -17.03 -8.80 -3.62
N LYS A 41 -18.35 -9.03 -3.79
CA LYS A 41 -19.03 -10.26 -3.33
C LYS A 41 -18.51 -11.55 -4.00
N PRO A 42 -18.34 -11.62 -5.33
CA PRO A 42 -17.83 -12.83 -5.99
C PRO A 42 -16.31 -12.98 -5.92
N PHE A 43 -15.59 -12.09 -5.22
CA PHE A 43 -14.12 -12.09 -5.13
C PHE A 43 -13.41 -11.99 -6.50
N ARG A 44 -13.99 -11.23 -7.43
CA ARG A 44 -13.44 -11.03 -8.76
C ARG A 44 -12.54 -9.78 -8.80
N PRO A 45 -11.29 -9.87 -9.27
CA PRO A 45 -10.40 -8.73 -9.38
C PRO A 45 -10.88 -7.74 -10.47
N VAL A 46 -10.70 -6.45 -10.21
CA VAL A 46 -11.03 -5.36 -11.13
C VAL A 46 -10.10 -4.17 -10.92
N VAL A 47 -9.81 -3.45 -12.01
CA VAL A 47 -9.15 -2.14 -11.98
C VAL A 47 -10.20 -1.06 -12.25
N VAL A 48 -10.43 -0.19 -11.27
CA VAL A 48 -11.26 1.01 -11.45
C VAL A 48 -10.35 2.17 -11.85
N ALA A 49 -10.28 2.45 -13.16
CA ALA A 49 -9.25 3.32 -13.73
C ALA A 49 -9.37 4.79 -13.32
N ASP A 50 -10.56 5.24 -12.93
CA ASP A 50 -10.85 6.59 -12.45
C ASP A 50 -11.00 6.67 -10.92
N GLY A 51 -10.60 5.62 -10.21
CA GLY A 51 -10.77 5.49 -8.76
C GLY A 51 -10.04 6.55 -7.92
N ALA A 52 -8.94 7.09 -8.44
CA ALA A 52 -8.07 8.05 -7.78
C ALA A 52 -8.01 9.42 -8.49
N THR A 53 -8.87 9.68 -9.48
CA THR A 53 -8.79 10.88 -10.34
C THR A 53 -8.85 12.19 -9.56
N ASN A 54 -9.56 12.21 -8.42
CA ASN A 54 -9.72 13.41 -7.59
C ASN A 54 -8.67 13.56 -6.48
N TRP A 55 -7.68 12.67 -6.42
CA TRP A 55 -6.64 12.73 -5.39
C TRP A 55 -5.54 13.71 -5.80
N SER A 56 -5.38 14.80 -5.05
CA SER A 56 -4.26 15.73 -5.23
C SER A 56 -2.91 15.07 -4.92
N ALA A 57 -2.91 13.93 -4.22
CA ALA A 57 -1.74 13.07 -4.03
C ALA A 57 -0.98 12.78 -5.33
N LEU A 58 -1.67 12.66 -6.47
CA LEU A 58 -1.05 12.39 -7.77
C LEU A 58 -0.08 13.50 -8.23
N GLN A 59 -0.26 14.73 -7.74
CA GLN A 59 0.58 15.89 -8.06
C GLN A 59 1.54 16.25 -6.93
N THR A 60 1.22 15.87 -5.69
CA THR A 60 1.98 16.28 -4.50
C THR A 60 2.94 15.21 -4.00
N PHE A 61 2.54 13.94 -4.01
CA PHE A 61 3.32 12.88 -3.37
C PHE A 61 4.60 12.61 -4.16
N SER A 62 5.72 12.78 -3.48
CA SER A 62 7.07 12.60 -4.01
C SER A 62 8.00 12.16 -2.88
N PHE A 63 9.19 11.67 -3.25
CA PHE A 63 10.22 11.32 -2.27
C PHE A 63 10.49 12.48 -1.29
N ASN A 64 10.64 13.70 -1.81
CA ASN A 64 10.92 14.89 -1.01
C ASN A 64 9.75 15.25 -0.08
N PHE A 65 8.52 15.16 -0.56
CA PHE A 65 7.34 15.38 0.28
C PHE A 65 7.34 14.44 1.51
N PHE A 66 7.57 13.14 1.29
CA PHE A 66 7.58 12.18 2.39
C PHE A 66 8.78 12.36 3.33
N LYS A 67 9.95 12.73 2.77
CA LYS A 67 11.15 13.08 3.55
C LYS A 67 10.90 14.25 4.49
N GLU A 68 10.33 15.34 3.98
CA GLU A 68 10.00 16.53 4.77
C GLU A 68 8.95 16.24 5.84
N LEU A 69 7.89 15.50 5.48
CA LEU A 69 6.84 15.10 6.42
C LEU A 69 7.43 14.31 7.58
N HIS A 70 8.29 13.33 7.28
CA HIS A 70 8.93 12.49 8.28
C HIS A 70 9.86 13.30 9.21
N GLN A 71 10.63 14.25 8.67
CA GLN A 71 11.49 15.13 9.47
C GLN A 71 10.67 16.02 10.43
N LYS A 72 9.57 16.61 9.95
CA LYS A 72 8.66 17.42 10.78
C LYS A 72 8.07 16.62 11.94
N VAL A 73 7.71 15.36 11.67
CA VAL A 73 7.08 14.47 12.66
C VAL A 73 8.09 13.95 13.68
N GLN A 74 9.36 13.70 13.32
CA GLN A 74 10.38 13.32 14.31
C GLN A 74 10.69 14.42 15.32
N LEU A 75 10.58 15.69 14.92
CA LEU A 75 10.76 16.83 15.82
C LEU A 75 9.64 16.90 16.87
N ASP A 76 8.46 16.39 16.51
CA ASP A 76 7.30 16.28 17.38
C ASP A 76 7.32 14.94 18.11
N LYS A 77 7.93 14.92 19.32
CA LYS A 77 8.15 13.75 20.21
C LYS A 77 6.90 12.93 20.59
N SER A 78 5.77 13.15 19.92
CA SER A 78 4.60 12.28 19.91
C SER A 78 4.98 10.81 19.67
N GLU A 79 4.31 9.91 20.37
CA GLU A 79 4.58 8.47 20.39
C GLU A 79 4.69 7.90 18.97
N VAL A 80 5.92 7.66 18.51
CA VAL A 80 6.17 6.76 17.39
C VAL A 80 5.78 5.37 17.89
N LYS A 81 4.49 5.01 17.73
CA LYS A 81 4.01 3.64 17.91
C LYS A 81 4.87 2.72 17.05
N ASN A 82 4.92 1.42 17.36
CA ASN A 82 5.66 0.43 16.55
C ASN A 82 5.09 0.38 15.11
N CYS A 83 5.60 1.27 14.26
CA CYS A 83 5.23 1.39 12.87
C CYS A 83 5.85 0.23 12.10
N GLN A 84 5.03 -0.46 11.31
CA GLN A 84 5.56 -1.51 10.45
C GLN A 84 6.32 -0.88 9.28
N PHE A 85 7.49 -1.45 9.00
CA PHE A 85 8.34 -1.08 7.88
C PHE A 85 8.71 -2.36 7.11
N PHE A 86 8.57 -2.30 5.79
CA PHE A 86 8.82 -3.42 4.89
C PHE A 86 10.00 -3.11 3.97
N PRO A 87 11.23 -3.55 4.32
CA PRO A 87 12.41 -3.36 3.50
C PRO A 87 12.55 -4.48 2.46
N TYR A 88 11.80 -4.40 1.36
CA TYR A 88 11.75 -5.47 0.34
C TYR A 88 13.11 -5.66 -0.35
N LYS A 89 13.94 -6.58 0.19
CA LYS A 89 15.30 -6.90 -0.29
C LYS A 89 16.22 -5.67 -0.35
N THR A 90 16.13 -4.79 0.63
CA THR A 90 17.01 -3.63 0.76
C THR A 90 17.96 -3.78 1.95
N ASP A 91 18.98 -2.92 2.03
CA ASP A 91 19.87 -2.80 3.18
C ASP A 91 19.32 -1.87 4.28
N PHE A 92 18.11 -1.32 4.08
CA PHE A 92 17.44 -0.46 5.06
C PHE A 92 16.80 -1.28 6.19
N LYS A 93 17.04 -0.85 7.42
CA LYS A 93 16.40 -1.35 8.64
C LYS A 93 15.28 -0.43 9.11
N TYR A 94 15.40 0.87 8.84
CA TYR A 94 14.44 1.88 9.29
C TYR A 94 14.05 2.84 8.15
N LEU A 95 12.85 3.40 8.25
CA LEU A 95 12.36 4.40 7.29
C LEU A 95 13.25 5.66 7.25
N SER A 96 13.87 6.03 8.38
CA SER A 96 14.82 7.14 8.44
C SER A 96 16.03 6.95 7.53
N GLU A 97 16.51 5.72 7.35
CA GLU A 97 17.65 5.42 6.47
C GLU A 97 17.27 5.60 5.00
N VAL A 98 16.01 5.30 4.64
CA VAL A 98 15.47 5.55 3.30
C VAL A 98 15.51 7.05 3.01
N PHE A 99 15.01 7.90 3.91
CA PHE A 99 15.00 9.34 3.69
C PHE A 99 16.38 10.02 3.79
N ASN A 100 17.37 9.31 4.32
CA ASN A 100 18.77 9.75 4.40
C ASN A 100 19.66 9.16 3.29
N MET A 101 19.12 8.40 2.33
CA MET A 101 19.91 7.91 1.20
C MET A 101 20.35 9.06 0.28
N SER A 102 21.35 8.79 -0.58
CA SER A 102 21.82 9.74 -1.58
C SER A 102 20.71 10.11 -2.57
N GLU A 103 20.78 11.32 -3.11
CA GLU A 103 19.86 11.79 -4.14
C GLU A 103 19.93 10.93 -5.41
N SER A 104 21.14 10.53 -5.82
CA SER A 104 21.36 9.60 -6.94
C SER A 104 20.58 8.29 -6.75
N ARG A 105 20.62 7.70 -5.56
CA ARG A 105 19.90 6.47 -5.23
C ARG A 105 18.39 6.69 -5.16
N ALA A 106 17.94 7.80 -4.58
CA ALA A 106 16.52 8.15 -4.56
C ALA A 106 15.95 8.33 -5.98
N ASN A 107 16.74 8.88 -6.90
CA ASN A 107 16.42 9.06 -8.31
C ASN A 107 16.63 7.81 -9.17
N LEU A 108 17.05 6.68 -8.57
CA LEU A 108 17.26 5.40 -9.25
C LEU A 108 18.28 5.49 -10.39
N GLU A 109 19.32 6.31 -10.21
CA GLU A 109 20.35 6.51 -11.23
C GLU A 109 21.09 5.19 -11.56
N PRO A 110 21.56 4.99 -12.81
CA PRO A 110 22.29 3.80 -13.19
C PRO A 110 23.52 3.55 -12.31
N GLY A 111 23.66 2.34 -11.77
CA GLY A 111 24.77 1.94 -10.90
C GLY A 111 24.46 2.02 -9.41
N GLU A 112 23.35 2.67 -9.02
CA GLU A 112 22.88 2.68 -7.64
C GLU A 112 22.18 1.38 -7.24
N LYS A 113 22.15 1.11 -5.93
CA LYS A 113 21.43 -0.05 -5.40
C LYS A 113 19.91 0.15 -5.53
N PRO A 114 19.16 -0.81 -6.10
CA PRO A 114 17.71 -0.72 -6.18
C PRO A 114 17.11 -0.69 -4.78
N TRP A 115 15.91 -0.11 -4.67
CA TRP A 115 15.16 -0.10 -3.43
C TRP A 115 13.66 -0.06 -3.70
N TYR A 116 12.92 -0.75 -2.84
CA TYR A 116 11.47 -0.72 -2.76
C TYR A 116 11.09 -0.97 -1.32
N VAL A 117 10.27 -0.08 -0.74
CA VAL A 117 9.91 -0.14 0.67
C VAL A 117 8.43 0.13 0.87
N GLY A 118 7.87 -0.37 1.97
CA GLY A 118 6.53 -0.02 2.43
C GLY A 118 6.52 0.41 3.90
N TRP A 119 5.60 1.27 4.28
CA TRP A 119 5.38 1.67 5.67
C TRP A 119 3.93 2.11 5.91
N SER A 120 3.50 2.09 7.18
CA SER A 120 2.19 2.61 7.60
C SER A 120 2.28 4.07 8.08
N ASN A 121 1.21 4.85 7.92
CA ASN A 121 1.02 6.17 8.55
C ASN A 121 0.62 6.11 10.05
N CYS A 122 1.20 5.18 10.80
CA CYS A 122 1.03 4.94 12.25
C CYS A 122 1.13 6.18 13.17
N ASN A 123 1.81 7.24 12.74
CA ASN A 123 1.88 8.51 13.47
C ASN A 123 0.67 9.37 13.09
N GLU A 124 -0.11 9.77 14.10
CA GLU A 124 -1.37 10.49 13.90
C GLU A 124 -1.19 11.84 13.17
N ASN A 125 -0.10 12.56 13.42
CA ASN A 125 0.18 13.84 12.78
C ASN A 125 0.54 13.65 11.29
N SER A 126 1.36 12.66 10.97
CA SER A 126 1.59 12.25 9.58
C SER A 126 0.28 11.84 8.90
N GLY A 127 -0.55 11.03 9.57
CA GLY A 127 -1.82 10.56 9.06
C GLY A 127 -2.76 11.71 8.69
N LYS A 128 -2.90 12.71 9.58
CA LYS A 128 -3.72 13.90 9.35
C LYS A 128 -3.27 14.71 8.13
N VAL A 129 -1.96 14.85 7.91
CA VAL A 129 -1.42 15.54 6.73
C VAL A 129 -1.73 14.74 5.46
N LEU A 130 -1.47 13.42 5.48
CA LEU A 130 -1.67 12.55 4.33
C LEU A 130 -3.14 12.49 3.88
N GLN A 131 -4.08 12.44 4.83
CA GLN A 131 -5.52 12.40 4.56
C GLN A 131 -6.06 13.66 3.86
N GLN A 132 -5.27 14.73 3.74
CA GLN A 132 -5.65 15.91 2.96
C GLN A 132 -5.53 15.69 1.44
N TYR A 133 -4.79 14.67 1.01
CA TYR A 133 -4.40 14.48 -0.39
C TYR A 133 -5.12 13.33 -1.11
N TYR A 134 -5.81 12.47 -0.37
CA TYR A 134 -6.62 11.39 -0.90
C TYR A 134 -7.85 11.17 -0.03
N SER A 135 -8.84 10.53 -0.60
CA SER A 135 -10.10 10.23 0.06
C SER A 135 -10.54 8.81 -0.28
N LYS A 136 -11.59 8.33 0.37
CA LYS A 136 -12.17 7.04 0.03
C LYS A 136 -12.59 7.05 -1.45
N PRO A 137 -12.16 6.08 -2.28
CA PRO A 137 -12.62 5.99 -3.65
C PRO A 137 -14.16 5.92 -3.73
N TYR A 138 -14.73 6.61 -4.72
CA TYR A 138 -16.18 6.81 -4.84
C TYR A 138 -16.99 5.50 -5.00
N PHE A 139 -16.35 4.46 -5.53
CA PHE A 139 -16.96 3.14 -5.76
C PHE A 139 -16.96 2.24 -4.52
N LEU A 140 -16.33 2.66 -3.42
CA LEU A 140 -16.40 1.93 -2.15
C LEU A 140 -17.63 2.37 -1.36
N GLY A 141 -18.50 1.41 -1.02
CA GLY A 141 -19.73 1.66 -0.26
C GLY A 141 -19.49 2.18 1.16
N ASN A 142 -20.57 2.53 1.87
CA ASN A 142 -20.47 3.05 3.25
C ASN A 142 -19.97 2.01 4.26
N ASN A 143 -20.11 0.72 3.96
CA ASN A 143 -19.68 -0.37 4.83
C ASN A 143 -18.20 -0.75 4.64
N SER A 144 -17.45 -0.04 3.78
CA SER A 144 -16.01 -0.24 3.66
C SER A 144 -15.30 0.29 4.91
N GLU A 145 -14.24 -0.37 5.34
CA GLU A 145 -13.40 0.10 6.45
C GLU A 145 -12.89 1.55 6.22
N ASP A 146 -12.74 2.27 7.33
CA ASP A 146 -12.19 3.62 7.34
C ASP A 146 -10.69 3.64 7.04
N ILE A 147 -10.24 4.72 6.40
CA ILE A 147 -8.87 4.90 5.91
C ILE A 147 -7.88 5.29 7.04
N ALA A 148 -8.21 5.00 8.30
CA ALA A 148 -7.45 5.47 9.45
C ALA A 148 -5.97 5.03 9.38
N LEU A 149 -5.71 3.82 8.87
CA LEU A 149 -4.38 3.31 8.56
C LEU A 149 -4.21 3.17 7.05
N SER A 150 -3.23 3.90 6.51
CA SER A 150 -2.82 3.84 5.11
C SER A 150 -1.41 3.28 5.00
N TRP A 151 -1.24 2.38 4.04
CA TRP A 151 0.05 1.83 3.67
C TRP A 151 0.61 2.59 2.47
N ILE A 152 1.83 3.06 2.59
CA ILE A 152 2.55 3.74 1.51
C ILE A 152 3.65 2.81 1.03
N PHE A 153 3.77 2.68 -0.29
CA PHE A 153 4.84 1.94 -0.95
C PHE A 153 5.54 2.84 -1.95
N MET A 154 6.87 2.78 -1.97
CA MET A 154 7.68 3.64 -2.83
C MET A 154 8.98 2.94 -3.19
N GLY A 155 9.46 3.15 -4.41
CA GLY A 155 10.72 2.63 -4.89
C GLY A 155 10.80 2.54 -6.40
N GLY A 156 11.83 1.86 -6.88
CA GLY A 156 12.08 1.61 -8.29
C GLY A 156 11.68 0.22 -8.78
N PRO A 157 11.85 -0.04 -10.08
CA PRO A 157 11.66 -1.37 -10.65
C PRO A 157 12.63 -2.39 -10.04
N GLY A 158 12.24 -3.67 -10.04
CA GLY A 158 13.08 -4.77 -9.57
C GLY A 158 12.41 -5.57 -8.47
N PHE A 159 13.02 -5.62 -7.29
CA PHE A 159 12.52 -6.42 -6.18
C PHE A 159 11.27 -5.77 -5.54
N GLY A 160 10.24 -6.57 -5.31
CA GLY A 160 9.01 -6.13 -4.65
C GLY A 160 8.52 -7.15 -3.63
N ALA A 161 7.24 -7.05 -3.27
CA ALA A 161 6.59 -8.03 -2.41
C ALA A 161 6.63 -9.42 -3.04
N GLN A 162 7.01 -10.43 -2.24
CA GLN A 162 6.91 -11.83 -2.67
C GLN A 162 5.44 -12.21 -2.84
N MET A 163 5.17 -13.23 -3.65
CA MET A 163 3.81 -13.76 -3.80
C MET A 163 3.28 -14.22 -2.44
N HIS A 164 2.13 -13.69 -2.05
CA HIS A 164 1.44 -14.02 -0.80
C HIS A 164 -0.07 -13.81 -0.96
N ILE A 165 -0.85 -14.41 -0.06
CA ILE A 165 -2.27 -14.15 0.09
C ILE A 165 -2.44 -13.26 1.31
N VAL A 166 -3.20 -12.17 1.16
CA VAL A 166 -3.62 -11.33 2.28
C VAL A 166 -4.95 -11.89 2.78
N SER A 167 -4.96 -12.51 3.96
CA SER A 167 -6.21 -12.98 4.57
C SER A 167 -7.04 -11.80 5.07
N LYS A 168 -8.36 -11.86 4.86
CA LYS A 168 -9.30 -11.03 5.65
C LYS A 168 -9.14 -11.42 7.12
N LEU A 169 -9.04 -10.42 8.01
CA LEU A 169 -9.33 -10.61 9.42
C LEU A 169 -10.85 -10.82 9.59
#